data_AF-A0A840IWN9-F1
#
_entry.id   AF-A0A840IWN9-F1
#
_cell.length_a   1.000
_cell.length_b   1.000
_cell.length_c   1.000
_cell.angle_alpha   90.00
_cell.angle_beta   90.00
_cell.angle_gamma   90.00
#
_symmetry.space_group_name_H-M   'P 1'
#
loop_
_entity.id
_entity.type
_entity.pdbx_description
1 polymer ?
#
loop_
_entity_poly.entity_id
_entity_poly.type
_entity_poly.pdbx_seq_one_letter_code
_entity_poly.pdbx_strand_id
1 'polypeptide(L)'
;MILRLLPGLAALATGIAFAPAADGPLVQPLATSAADEQAVFDYWTPERIAALTQPSSDNPPKSAADGAPWTTANAVPETVGRLFYTDHGEDASCTATVVDSANHSTIVTAGHCVNNTDLIGENNAWNAHLMFVPGYHDGQAPYGKFAVRYGVADATWLENDQQNAEKFDTYDQAFAVLGKNADGKSVQDAVGAAQRIGFDLPGDADVAQFGYPRASSDPAREGLPEYTGERLAYCTGQARHWTGTPDYPDSPDQWGTACVMGGGSSGGPRLRHFDPDTGLGTVVGDNTHAGFFSASGTPCESGETDGCTRYLTGPQFSRAVTEPLYQAAQHQN
;
A
#
# COMPACT_ATOMS: atom_id res chain seq x y z
N MET A 1 25.02 44.95 -62.27
CA MET A 1 24.30 45.27 -61.02
C MET A 1 24.66 44.19 -60.02
N ILE A 2 25.62 44.46 -59.12
CA ILE A 2 26.22 43.48 -58.22
C ILE A 2 25.35 43.41 -56.96
N LEU A 3 24.67 42.28 -56.75
CA LEU A 3 23.86 42.03 -55.55
C LEU A 3 24.75 41.38 -54.48
N ARG A 4 25.03 42.12 -53.41
CA ARG A 4 25.76 41.65 -52.23
C ARG A 4 24.81 40.82 -51.35
N LEU A 5 25.12 39.55 -51.14
CA LEU A 5 24.48 38.68 -50.15
C LEU A 5 25.08 38.95 -48.75
N LEU A 6 24.21 39.25 -47.79
CA LEU A 6 24.55 39.37 -46.36
C LEU A 6 24.68 37.96 -45.74
N PRO A 7 25.61 37.73 -44.79
CA PRO A 7 25.71 36.45 -44.09
C PRO A 7 24.61 36.32 -43.04
N GLY A 8 23.92 35.18 -43.04
CA GLY A 8 22.87 34.85 -42.06
C GLY A 8 23.46 34.57 -40.67
N LEU A 9 22.84 35.16 -39.64
CA LEU A 9 23.08 34.79 -38.25
C LEU A 9 22.54 33.36 -38.02
N ALA A 10 23.41 32.44 -37.62
CA ALA A 10 23.01 31.16 -37.05
C ALA A 10 22.58 31.38 -35.59
N ALA A 11 21.30 31.19 -35.31
CA ALA A 11 20.80 31.11 -33.94
C ALA A 11 21.20 29.76 -33.35
N LEU A 12 22.07 29.76 -32.34
CA LEU A 12 22.36 28.60 -31.51
C LEU A 12 21.15 28.34 -30.59
N ALA A 13 20.28 27.41 -30.98
CA ALA A 13 19.27 26.88 -30.08
C ALA A 13 19.97 25.96 -29.06
N THR A 14 20.21 26.47 -27.86
CA THR A 14 20.58 25.66 -26.70
C THR A 14 19.34 24.87 -26.29
N GLY A 15 19.18 23.66 -26.82
CA GLY A 15 18.20 22.71 -26.33
C GLY A 15 18.54 22.32 -24.90
N ILE A 16 17.66 22.63 -23.96
CA ILE A 16 17.66 21.99 -22.65
C ILE A 16 17.21 20.56 -22.91
N ALA A 17 18.15 19.61 -22.88
CA ALA A 17 17.81 18.20 -22.86
C ALA A 17 17.18 17.90 -21.51
N PHE A 18 15.87 17.67 -21.48
CA PHE A 18 15.25 16.96 -20.36
C PHE A 18 15.85 15.55 -20.36
N ALA A 19 16.56 15.21 -19.30
CA ALA A 19 16.90 13.81 -19.07
C ALA A 19 15.57 13.04 -18.95
N PRO A 20 15.41 11.86 -19.59
CA PRO A 20 14.26 11.01 -19.29
C PRO A 20 14.23 10.74 -17.79
N ALA A 21 13.04 10.81 -17.19
CA ALA A 21 12.83 10.31 -15.84
C ALA A 21 13.42 8.90 -15.77
N ALA A 22 14.16 8.61 -14.70
CA ALA A 22 14.78 7.30 -14.56
C ALA A 22 13.68 6.29 -14.25
N ASP A 23 13.28 5.46 -15.22
CA ASP A 23 12.39 4.33 -14.96
C ASP A 23 13.02 3.40 -13.89
N GLY A 24 12.23 2.94 -12.92
CA GLY A 24 12.63 1.92 -11.94
C GLY A 24 12.70 2.38 -10.47
N PRO A 25 13.32 1.57 -9.59
CA PRO A 25 13.28 1.79 -8.14
C PRO A 25 14.04 3.04 -7.70
N LEU A 26 13.37 3.88 -6.92
CA LEU A 26 14.00 4.93 -6.12
C LEU A 26 14.00 4.53 -4.64
N VAL A 27 15.16 4.65 -4.00
CA VAL A 27 15.33 4.40 -2.57
C VAL A 27 15.46 5.73 -1.84
N GLN A 28 14.48 6.05 -1.00
CA GLN A 28 14.45 7.26 -0.19
C GLN A 28 14.94 6.98 1.23
N PRO A 29 16.03 7.63 1.69
CA PRO A 29 16.38 7.67 3.10
C PRO A 29 15.28 8.36 3.92
N LEU A 30 14.85 7.70 4.99
CA LEU A 30 13.90 8.21 5.99
C LEU A 30 14.61 8.26 7.34
N ALA A 31 14.27 7.40 8.30
CA ALA A 31 14.89 7.37 9.63
C ALA A 31 16.21 6.59 9.66
N THR A 32 17.28 7.09 9.01
CA THR A 32 18.51 6.29 8.80
C THR A 32 19.49 6.26 9.96
N SER A 33 19.34 7.14 10.96
CA SER A 33 20.14 7.16 12.19
C SER A 33 19.32 6.80 13.43
N ALA A 34 19.99 6.39 14.51
CA ALA A 34 19.34 6.08 15.77
C ALA A 34 18.55 7.27 16.37
N ALA A 35 18.99 8.51 16.11
CA ALA A 35 18.28 9.70 16.54
C ALA A 35 16.99 9.91 15.72
N ASP A 36 17.03 9.62 14.42
CA ASP A 36 15.84 9.70 13.56
C ASP A 36 14.83 8.62 13.95
N GLU A 37 15.28 7.39 14.17
CA GLU A 37 14.41 6.29 14.62
C GLU A 37 13.76 6.62 15.97
N GLN A 38 14.52 7.18 16.92
CA GLN A 38 13.96 7.63 18.19
C GLN A 38 12.92 8.74 18.00
N ALA A 39 13.15 9.69 17.09
CA ALA A 39 12.18 10.74 16.80
C ALA A 39 10.87 10.18 16.23
N VAL A 40 10.92 9.12 15.42
CA VAL A 40 9.72 8.39 14.96
C VAL A 40 8.96 7.79 16.15
N PHE A 41 9.66 7.13 17.07
CA PHE A 41 9.02 6.51 18.23
C PHE A 41 8.44 7.54 19.22
N ASP A 42 9.13 8.67 19.40
CA ASP A 42 8.67 9.77 20.26
C ASP A 42 7.47 10.49 19.65
N TYR A 43 7.38 10.54 18.31
CA TYR A 43 6.22 11.10 17.61
C TYR A 43 4.95 10.29 17.89
N TRP A 44 5.01 8.96 17.81
CA TRP A 44 3.84 8.09 17.99
C TRP A 44 3.55 7.75 19.45
N THR A 45 2.98 8.72 20.16
CA THR A 45 2.46 8.53 21.51
C THR A 45 1.20 7.63 21.49
N PRO A 46 0.86 6.98 22.62
CA PRO A 46 -0.39 6.23 22.74
C PRO A 46 -1.63 7.05 22.37
N GLU A 47 -1.65 8.34 22.70
CA GLU A 47 -2.76 9.25 22.41
C GLU A 47 -2.92 9.48 20.89
N ARG A 48 -1.82 9.68 20.16
CA ARG A 48 -1.85 9.83 18.69
C ARG A 48 -2.30 8.53 18.01
N ILE A 49 -1.80 7.38 18.48
CA ILE A 49 -2.23 6.08 17.98
C ILE A 49 -3.74 5.89 18.21
N ALA A 50 -4.25 6.23 19.39
CA ALA A 50 -5.68 6.13 19.72
C ALA A 50 -6.56 7.18 18.99
N ALA A 51 -5.99 8.31 18.56
CA ALA A 51 -6.72 9.28 17.73
C ALA A 51 -7.03 8.71 16.33
N LEU A 52 -6.21 7.78 15.85
CA LEU A 52 -6.43 7.10 14.56
C LEU A 52 -7.41 5.92 14.65
N THR A 53 -8.09 5.72 15.79
CA THR A 53 -9.11 4.67 15.98
C THR A 53 -10.52 5.21 16.23
N GLN A 54 -10.76 6.47 15.90
CA GLN A 54 -12.09 7.05 16.01
C GLN A 54 -12.99 6.57 14.85
N PRO A 55 -14.20 6.04 15.12
CA PRO A 55 -15.16 5.66 14.10
C PRO A 55 -15.54 6.85 13.21
N SER A 56 -15.87 6.59 11.94
CA SER A 56 -16.44 7.62 11.07
C SER A 56 -17.98 7.69 11.11
N SER A 57 -18.69 6.77 11.80
CA SER A 57 -20.15 6.81 12.00
C SER A 57 -20.67 6.01 13.23
N ASP A 58 -21.95 6.22 13.59
CA ASP A 58 -22.64 5.65 14.77
C ASP A 58 -23.59 4.44 14.47
N ASN A 59 -23.45 3.77 13.32
CA ASN A 59 -24.36 2.68 12.91
C ASN A 59 -24.07 1.33 13.62
N PRO A 60 -25.08 0.44 13.80
CA PRO A 60 -24.88 -0.85 14.46
C PRO A 60 -24.21 -1.92 13.55
N PRO A 61 -23.34 -2.78 14.12
CA PRO A 61 -22.46 -3.67 13.36
C PRO A 61 -23.11 -4.91 12.71
N LYS A 62 -22.57 -5.37 11.57
CA LYS A 62 -22.85 -6.69 10.92
C LYS A 62 -21.54 -7.39 10.54
N SER A 63 -21.47 -8.71 10.76
CA SER A 63 -20.30 -9.53 10.40
C SER A 63 -20.58 -10.41 9.18
N ALA A 64 -19.73 -10.34 8.15
CA ALA A 64 -19.68 -11.26 7.01
C ALA A 64 -18.26 -11.33 6.40
N ALA A 65 -17.98 -12.40 5.65
CA ALA A 65 -16.63 -12.82 5.22
C ALA A 65 -15.92 -11.90 4.20
N ASP A 66 -16.61 -10.88 3.69
CA ASP A 66 -16.15 -9.79 2.84
C ASP A 66 -15.57 -8.62 3.67
N GLY A 67 -14.99 -8.91 4.83
CA GLY A 67 -14.45 -7.94 5.77
C GLY A 67 -14.70 -8.30 7.25
N ALA A 68 -14.67 -9.58 7.58
CA ALA A 68 -14.84 -10.03 8.96
C ALA A 68 -13.54 -9.79 9.75
N PRO A 69 -13.59 -9.75 11.09
CA PRO A 69 -12.37 -9.72 11.89
C PRO A 69 -11.61 -11.04 11.73
N TRP A 70 -10.30 -10.96 11.53
CA TRP A 70 -9.44 -12.14 11.61
C TRP A 70 -9.09 -12.42 13.07
N THR A 71 -9.53 -13.57 13.59
CA THR A 71 -9.37 -13.94 15.01
C THR A 71 -8.50 -15.18 15.21
N THR A 72 -8.01 -15.79 14.12
CA THR A 72 -7.17 -16.97 14.18
C THR A 72 -5.75 -16.59 14.58
N ALA A 73 -5.27 -17.16 15.68
CA ALA A 73 -3.87 -17.05 16.09
C ALA A 73 -2.99 -17.95 15.19
N ASN A 74 -2.34 -17.33 14.20
CA ASN A 74 -1.42 -17.96 13.25
C ASN A 74 -0.46 -16.90 12.65
N ALA A 75 0.26 -17.21 11.57
CA ALA A 75 1.26 -16.30 11.01
C ALA A 75 0.69 -15.03 10.34
N VAL A 76 -0.61 -14.94 10.05
CA VAL A 76 -1.19 -13.73 9.44
C VAL A 76 -1.12 -12.53 10.37
N PRO A 77 -1.71 -12.55 11.59
CA PRO A 77 -1.57 -11.44 12.51
C PRO A 77 -0.11 -11.20 12.90
N GLU A 78 0.79 -12.17 12.75
CA GLU A 78 2.23 -11.97 13.03
C GLU A 78 2.91 -11.16 11.92
N THR A 79 2.61 -11.45 10.66
CA THR A 79 3.28 -10.86 9.49
C THR A 79 2.58 -9.61 8.95
N VAL A 80 1.27 -9.45 9.17
CA VAL A 80 0.50 -8.28 8.75
C VAL A 80 0.40 -7.28 9.90
N GLY A 81 0.79 -6.05 9.65
CA GLY A 81 0.85 -5.00 10.65
C GLY A 81 0.26 -3.68 10.20
N ARG A 82 0.04 -2.80 11.17
CA ARG A 82 -0.41 -1.44 10.93
C ARG A 82 0.79 -0.55 10.69
N LEU A 83 0.73 0.24 9.61
CA LEU A 83 1.76 1.20 9.22
C LEU A 83 1.26 2.60 9.55
N PHE A 84 1.83 3.23 10.57
CA PHE A 84 1.53 4.60 10.97
C PHE A 84 2.47 5.56 10.24
N TYR A 85 1.96 6.72 9.83
CA TYR A 85 2.76 7.73 9.12
C TYR A 85 2.07 9.11 9.20
N THR A 86 2.78 10.14 8.80
CA THR A 86 2.21 11.47 8.56
C THR A 86 2.26 11.80 7.08
N ASP A 87 1.14 12.25 6.54
CA ASP A 87 0.96 12.68 5.15
C ASP A 87 0.69 14.18 5.12
N HIS A 88 1.56 14.96 4.49
CA HIS A 88 1.54 16.44 4.51
C HIS A 88 1.29 17.08 5.90
N GLY A 89 1.73 16.41 6.97
CA GLY A 89 1.61 16.86 8.35
C GLY A 89 0.41 16.29 9.13
N GLU A 90 -0.45 15.50 8.50
CA GLU A 90 -1.61 14.86 9.10
C GLU A 90 -1.33 13.38 9.44
N ASP A 91 -1.77 12.94 10.62
CA ASP A 91 -1.58 11.54 11.05
C ASP A 91 -2.49 10.60 10.25
N ALA A 92 -1.90 9.53 9.73
CA ALA A 92 -2.60 8.51 8.95
C ALA A 92 -2.08 7.11 9.28
N SER A 93 -2.80 6.10 8.76
CA SER A 93 -2.32 4.73 8.82
C SER A 93 -2.77 3.91 7.63
N CYS A 94 -1.90 2.99 7.21
CA CYS A 94 -2.09 1.95 6.22
C CYS A 94 -1.88 0.58 6.88
N THR A 95 -1.87 -0.47 6.06
CA THR A 95 -1.44 -1.82 6.38
C THR A 95 -0.17 -2.14 5.59
N ALA A 96 0.70 -2.97 6.15
CA ALA A 96 1.84 -3.53 5.43
C ALA A 96 2.11 -4.97 5.88
N THR A 97 2.90 -5.71 5.11
CA THR A 97 3.18 -7.13 5.38
C THR A 97 4.67 -7.44 5.35
N VAL A 98 5.15 -8.18 6.35
CA VAL A 98 6.50 -8.74 6.38
C VAL A 98 6.64 -9.81 5.30
N VAL A 99 7.59 -9.61 4.39
CA VAL A 99 7.93 -10.55 3.32
C VAL A 99 9.30 -11.15 3.57
N ASP A 100 9.50 -12.41 3.17
CA ASP A 100 10.79 -13.08 3.28
C ASP A 100 11.84 -12.30 2.49
N SER A 101 12.87 -11.78 3.17
CA SER A 101 13.89 -10.91 2.58
C SER A 101 15.28 -11.21 3.14
N ALA A 102 16.33 -10.95 2.35
CA ALA A 102 17.71 -11.24 2.75
C ALA A 102 18.18 -10.44 3.99
N ASN A 103 17.63 -9.24 4.21
CA ASN A 103 17.93 -8.39 5.37
C ASN A 103 17.00 -8.60 6.57
N HIS A 104 16.02 -9.52 6.46
CA HIS A 104 15.04 -9.84 7.50
C HIS A 104 14.19 -8.64 7.97
N SER A 105 14.18 -7.55 7.20
CA SER A 105 13.73 -6.21 7.63
C SER A 105 12.81 -5.56 6.60
N THR A 106 12.28 -6.30 5.63
CA THR A 106 11.49 -5.73 4.54
C THR A 106 10.00 -5.98 4.73
N ILE A 107 9.21 -4.94 4.52
CA ILE A 107 7.75 -5.01 4.37
C ILE A 107 7.34 -4.54 2.98
N VAL A 108 6.20 -5.05 2.49
CA VAL A 108 5.51 -4.57 1.29
C VAL A 108 4.24 -3.82 1.67
N THR A 109 3.92 -2.76 0.93
CA THR A 109 2.76 -1.87 1.12
C THR A 109 2.43 -1.15 -0.19
N ALA A 110 1.33 -0.40 -0.27
CA ALA A 110 1.00 0.43 -1.43
C ALA A 110 1.95 1.63 -1.53
N GLY A 111 2.12 2.16 -2.74
CA GLY A 111 2.91 3.36 -3.04
C GLY A 111 2.43 4.58 -2.25
N HIS A 112 1.12 4.84 -2.25
CA HIS A 112 0.52 5.97 -1.54
C HIS A 112 0.72 5.92 -0.02
N CYS A 113 1.04 4.75 0.54
CA CYS A 113 1.34 4.62 1.97
C CYS A 113 2.76 5.10 2.32
N VAL A 114 3.66 5.25 1.34
CA VAL A 114 5.03 5.77 1.55
C VAL A 114 5.27 7.11 0.87
N ASN A 115 4.55 7.42 -0.20
CA ASN A 115 4.68 8.64 -0.98
C ASN A 115 3.33 9.00 -1.61
N ASN A 116 2.84 10.21 -1.34
CA ASN A 116 1.54 10.64 -1.82
C ASN A 116 1.54 12.11 -2.24
N THR A 117 0.63 12.48 -3.12
CA THR A 117 0.27 13.88 -3.38
C THR A 117 -0.76 14.36 -2.37
N ASP A 118 -0.90 15.66 -2.25
CA ASP A 118 -2.02 16.25 -1.52
C ASP A 118 -3.37 15.98 -2.22
N LEU A 119 -4.46 16.44 -1.60
CA LEU A 119 -5.84 16.17 -2.04
C LEU A 119 -6.20 16.72 -3.44
N ILE A 120 -5.36 17.58 -4.03
CA ILE A 120 -5.59 18.13 -5.37
C ILE A 120 -4.57 17.59 -6.38
N GLY A 121 -3.81 16.55 -6.03
CA GLY A 121 -2.80 15.94 -6.90
C GLY A 121 -1.51 16.75 -7.00
N GLU A 122 -1.28 17.70 -6.08
CA GLU A 122 -0.06 18.51 -6.04
C GLU A 122 0.88 18.04 -4.93
N ASN A 123 2.09 18.61 -4.88
CA ASN A 123 3.04 18.40 -3.78
C ASN A 123 3.35 16.93 -3.46
N ASN A 124 3.68 16.12 -4.48
CA ASN A 124 4.09 14.74 -4.25
C ASN A 124 5.28 14.67 -3.28
N ALA A 125 5.08 14.01 -2.13
CA ALA A 125 6.05 13.99 -1.05
C ALA A 125 6.11 12.61 -0.40
N TRP A 126 7.31 12.23 0.07
CA TRP A 126 7.46 11.06 0.91
C TRP A 126 6.79 11.32 2.26
N ASN A 127 6.03 10.33 2.74
CA ASN A 127 5.44 10.36 4.05
C ASN A 127 6.55 10.46 5.12
N ALA A 128 6.21 11.03 6.27
CA ALA A 128 7.13 11.16 7.40
C ALA A 128 6.67 10.32 8.60
N HIS A 129 7.54 10.19 9.59
CA HIS A 129 7.29 9.45 10.83
C HIS A 129 6.79 8.01 10.59
N LEU A 130 7.26 7.31 9.55
CA LEU A 130 6.74 5.98 9.26
C LEU A 130 7.15 4.96 10.34
N MET A 131 6.16 4.30 10.94
CA MET A 131 6.34 3.28 11.97
C MET A 131 5.45 2.07 11.68
N PHE A 132 6.06 0.89 11.58
CA PHE A 132 5.37 -0.37 11.41
C PHE A 132 5.19 -1.11 12.74
N VAL A 133 3.99 -1.66 12.96
CA VAL A 133 3.65 -2.47 14.13
C VAL A 133 3.03 -3.80 13.68
N PRO A 134 3.83 -4.88 13.56
CA PRO A 134 3.31 -6.21 13.23
C PRO A 134 2.40 -6.72 14.34
N GLY A 135 1.28 -7.33 13.97
CA GLY A 135 0.28 -7.83 14.91
C GLY A 135 -0.32 -6.79 15.83
N TYR A 136 -0.42 -5.55 15.36
CA TYR A 136 -1.12 -4.50 16.08
C TYR A 136 -2.53 -4.96 16.44
N HIS A 137 -2.93 -4.82 17.71
CA HIS A 137 -4.33 -4.99 18.09
C HIS A 137 -4.65 -4.20 19.35
N ASP A 138 -5.78 -3.49 19.37
CA ASP A 138 -6.29 -2.78 20.56
C ASP A 138 -5.20 -1.89 21.25
N GLY A 139 -4.39 -1.18 20.45
CA GLY A 139 -3.28 -0.33 20.94
C GLY A 139 -1.98 -1.07 21.31
N GLN A 140 -1.94 -2.39 21.20
CA GLN A 140 -0.79 -3.23 21.53
C GLN A 140 0.19 -3.37 20.37
N ALA A 141 1.46 -3.58 20.71
CA ALA A 141 2.55 -3.86 19.79
C ALA A 141 3.29 -5.14 20.23
N PRO A 142 2.69 -6.33 20.06
CA PRO A 142 3.19 -7.57 20.66
C PRO A 142 4.60 -7.96 20.20
N TYR A 143 4.99 -7.57 18.99
CA TYR A 143 6.31 -7.82 18.41
C TYR A 143 7.24 -6.60 18.41
N GLY A 144 6.79 -5.51 19.04
CA GLY A 144 7.47 -4.23 19.09
C GLY A 144 7.08 -3.28 17.95
N LYS A 145 7.74 -2.13 17.94
CA LYS A 145 7.57 -1.04 16.97
C LYS A 145 8.84 -0.93 16.14
N PHE A 146 8.70 -0.65 14.86
CA PHE A 146 9.81 -0.58 13.91
C PHE A 146 9.71 0.72 13.12
N ALA A 147 10.71 1.60 13.22
CA ALA A 147 10.79 2.78 12.37
C ALA A 147 11.19 2.37 10.94
N VAL A 148 10.61 3.02 9.93
CA VAL A 148 11.04 2.82 8.53
C VAL A 148 12.30 3.65 8.26
N ARG A 149 13.37 2.97 7.88
CA ARG A 149 14.67 3.58 7.55
C ARG A 149 14.75 3.98 6.08
N TYR A 150 14.15 3.19 5.19
CA TYR A 150 14.12 3.47 3.75
C TYR A 150 12.75 3.15 3.15
N GLY A 151 12.25 4.03 2.30
CA GLY A 151 11.12 3.77 1.41
C GLY A 151 11.64 3.44 0.01
N VAL A 152 10.99 2.50 -0.68
CA VAL A 152 11.35 2.07 -2.03
C VAL A 152 10.09 2.05 -2.88
N ALA A 153 10.03 2.93 -3.88
CA ALA A 153 8.91 3.06 -4.82
C ALA A 153 9.43 3.24 -6.24
N ASP A 154 8.60 2.97 -7.24
CA ASP A 154 8.97 3.22 -8.63
C ASP A 154 8.96 4.73 -8.91
N ALA A 155 9.93 5.22 -9.69
CA ALA A 155 9.99 6.63 -10.07
C ALA A 155 8.71 7.11 -10.79
N THR A 156 8.01 6.24 -11.50
CA THR A 156 6.73 6.55 -12.14
C THR A 156 5.66 6.90 -11.12
N TRP A 157 5.60 6.20 -9.98
CA TRP A 157 4.69 6.52 -8.88
C TRP A 157 5.00 7.91 -8.29
N LEU A 158 6.27 8.28 -8.24
CA LEU A 158 6.70 9.60 -7.73
C LEU A 158 6.29 10.77 -8.64
N GLU A 159 5.74 10.48 -9.82
CA GLU A 159 5.13 11.47 -10.72
C GLU A 159 3.60 11.44 -10.71
N ASN A 160 2.97 10.64 -9.84
CA ASN A 160 1.53 10.52 -9.77
C ASN A 160 0.87 11.89 -9.54
N ASP A 161 -0.22 12.13 -10.26
CA ASP A 161 -1.03 13.37 -10.22
C ASP A 161 -2.48 13.10 -9.77
N GLN A 162 -2.78 11.86 -9.37
CA GLN A 162 -4.12 11.33 -9.02
C GLN A 162 -5.18 11.45 -10.12
N GLN A 163 -4.79 11.78 -11.35
CA GLN A 163 -5.71 12.03 -12.46
C GLN A 163 -5.60 10.98 -13.57
N ASN A 164 -4.56 10.14 -13.54
CA ASN A 164 -4.30 9.15 -14.59
C ASN A 164 -4.03 7.75 -14.01
N ALA A 165 -5.09 7.10 -13.54
CA ALA A 165 -5.05 5.72 -13.03
C ALA A 165 -4.41 4.74 -14.03
N GLU A 166 -4.76 4.85 -15.31
CA GLU A 166 -4.18 4.02 -16.39
C GLU A 166 -2.64 4.09 -16.45
N LYS A 167 -2.05 5.25 -16.11
CA LYS A 167 -0.58 5.42 -16.03
C LYS A 167 -0.01 4.95 -14.69
N PHE A 168 -0.67 5.25 -13.57
CA PHE A 168 -0.03 5.22 -12.25
C PHE A 168 -0.42 4.04 -11.37
N ASP A 169 -1.59 3.42 -11.54
CA ASP A 169 -2.10 2.44 -10.56
C ASP A 169 -1.33 1.11 -10.58
N THR A 170 -0.68 0.75 -11.70
CA THR A 170 0.33 -0.34 -11.75
C THR A 170 1.48 -0.11 -10.76
N TYR A 171 1.80 1.15 -10.49
CA TYR A 171 2.95 1.56 -9.69
C TYR A 171 2.57 1.94 -8.24
N ASP A 172 1.31 1.81 -7.84
CA ASP A 172 0.88 2.00 -6.44
C ASP A 172 1.30 0.83 -5.54
N GLN A 173 2.59 0.52 -5.54
CA GLN A 173 3.22 -0.55 -4.80
C GLN A 173 4.61 -0.09 -4.34
N ALA A 174 4.97 -0.45 -3.12
CA ALA A 174 6.20 -0.03 -2.49
C ALA A 174 6.72 -1.07 -1.50
N PHE A 175 8.00 -0.97 -1.22
CA PHE A 175 8.65 -1.66 -0.13
C PHE A 175 9.17 -0.66 0.88
N ALA A 176 9.25 -1.08 2.13
CA ALA A 176 9.89 -0.32 3.18
C ALA A 176 10.86 -1.20 3.94
N VAL A 177 12.00 -0.62 4.32
CA VAL A 177 13.08 -1.30 5.05
C VAL A 177 13.09 -0.75 6.47
N LEU A 178 12.94 -1.65 7.42
CA LEU A 178 12.75 -1.35 8.82
C LEU A 178 14.06 -1.28 9.58
N GLY A 179 14.07 -0.47 10.64
CA GLY A 179 15.06 -0.56 11.70
C GLY A 179 14.82 -1.78 12.58
N LYS A 180 15.56 -1.84 13.68
CA LYS A 180 15.37 -2.90 14.67
C LYS A 180 14.38 -2.43 15.73
N ASN A 181 13.69 -3.38 16.37
CA ASN A 181 12.88 -3.04 17.55
C ASN A 181 13.77 -2.75 18.76
N ALA A 182 13.14 -2.41 19.89
CA ALA A 182 13.81 -2.11 21.16
C ALA A 182 14.68 -3.28 21.70
N ASP A 183 14.39 -4.52 21.30
CA ASP A 183 15.18 -5.71 21.66
C ASP A 183 16.36 -5.97 20.70
N GLY A 184 16.56 -5.10 19.70
CA GLY A 184 17.62 -5.22 18.70
C GLY A 184 17.36 -6.30 17.63
N LYS A 185 16.11 -6.79 17.52
CA LYS A 185 15.70 -7.77 16.51
C LYS A 185 15.24 -7.10 15.22
N SER A 186 15.52 -7.75 14.10
CA SER A 186 14.86 -7.45 12.81
C SER A 186 13.38 -7.85 12.89
N VAL A 187 12.55 -7.36 11.97
CA VAL A 187 11.11 -7.65 12.01
C VAL A 187 10.84 -9.15 11.85
N GLN A 188 11.49 -9.83 10.88
CA GLN A 188 11.29 -11.26 10.65
C GLN A 188 11.77 -12.09 11.84
N ASP A 189 12.85 -11.69 12.52
CA ASP A 189 13.34 -12.40 13.71
C ASP A 189 12.45 -12.15 14.95
N ALA A 190 11.77 -11.00 15.00
CA ALA A 190 10.84 -10.67 16.08
C ALA A 190 9.52 -11.44 15.96
N VAL A 191 8.95 -11.51 14.75
CA VAL A 191 7.68 -12.19 14.49
C VAL A 191 7.86 -13.70 14.27
N GLY A 192 9.04 -14.16 13.85
CA GLY A 192 9.35 -15.58 13.62
C GLY A 192 8.76 -16.16 12.32
N ALA A 193 8.17 -15.32 11.47
CA ALA A 193 7.54 -15.71 10.21
C ALA A 193 7.71 -14.60 9.15
N ALA A 194 7.53 -14.97 7.88
CA ALA A 194 7.49 -14.04 6.77
C ALA A 194 6.63 -14.61 5.64
N GLN A 195 5.91 -13.76 4.91
CA GLN A 195 5.15 -14.20 3.75
C GLN A 195 6.08 -14.38 2.54
N ARG A 196 5.78 -15.35 1.68
CA ARG A 196 6.48 -15.45 0.38
C ARG A 196 6.02 -14.30 -0.50
N ILE A 197 6.86 -13.86 -1.43
CA ILE A 197 6.46 -12.94 -2.49
C ILE A 197 6.49 -13.65 -3.85
N GLY A 198 5.52 -13.36 -4.70
CA GLY A 198 5.40 -13.99 -6.02
C GLY A 198 5.14 -12.97 -7.12
N PHE A 199 5.79 -13.19 -8.27
CA PHE A 199 5.74 -12.31 -9.43
C PHE A 199 5.19 -13.07 -10.66
N ASP A 200 4.42 -12.38 -11.50
CA ASP A 200 3.81 -12.89 -12.74
C ASP A 200 2.88 -14.11 -12.50
N LEU A 201 2.28 -14.18 -11.31
CA LEU A 201 1.24 -15.15 -11.01
C LEU A 201 -0.09 -14.70 -11.61
N PRO A 202 -0.93 -15.62 -12.12
CA PRO A 202 -2.26 -15.27 -12.63
C PRO A 202 -3.09 -14.52 -11.59
N GLY A 203 -3.72 -13.42 -12.01
CA GLY A 203 -4.57 -12.59 -11.15
C GLY A 203 -5.97 -13.17 -10.92
N ASP A 204 -6.46 -14.03 -11.83
CA ASP A 204 -7.77 -14.68 -11.80
C ASP A 204 -7.80 -15.91 -10.87
N ALA A 205 -7.44 -15.71 -9.60
CA ALA A 205 -7.31 -16.78 -8.62
C ALA A 205 -8.14 -16.51 -7.35
N ASP A 206 -8.39 -17.56 -6.56
CA ASP A 206 -8.85 -17.38 -5.20
C ASP A 206 -7.75 -16.71 -4.35
N VAL A 207 -8.15 -15.68 -3.62
CA VAL A 207 -7.26 -14.85 -2.81
C VAL A 207 -7.83 -14.62 -1.40
N ALA A 208 -6.92 -14.29 -0.48
CA ALA A 208 -7.24 -13.69 0.81
C ALA A 208 -6.60 -12.31 0.89
N GLN A 209 -7.38 -11.29 1.19
CA GLN A 209 -6.93 -9.91 1.39
C GLN A 209 -7.05 -9.55 2.87
N PHE A 210 -6.01 -8.92 3.43
CA PHE A 210 -5.98 -8.52 4.85
C PHE A 210 -5.73 -7.02 4.99
N GLY A 211 -6.21 -6.41 6.08
CA GLY A 211 -6.06 -4.98 6.30
C GLY A 211 -6.46 -4.52 7.70
N TYR A 212 -6.00 -3.34 8.11
CA TYR A 212 -6.49 -2.57 9.26
C TYR A 212 -7.33 -1.37 8.76
N PRO A 213 -8.55 -1.59 8.21
CA PRO A 213 -9.38 -0.50 7.75
C PRO A 213 -9.83 0.39 8.93
N ARG A 214 -9.93 1.68 8.66
CA ARG A 214 -10.49 2.73 9.52
C ARG A 214 -11.84 3.25 9.01
N ALA A 215 -12.36 2.62 7.96
CA ALA A 215 -13.64 2.94 7.35
C ALA A 215 -14.18 1.70 6.64
N SER A 216 -15.50 1.63 6.47
CA SER A 216 -16.18 0.60 5.69
C SER A 216 -17.01 1.18 4.55
N SER A 217 -17.14 0.44 3.44
CA SER A 217 -18.18 0.73 2.44
C SER A 217 -19.56 0.22 2.84
N ASP A 218 -19.64 -0.60 3.90
CA ASP A 218 -20.90 -0.99 4.53
C ASP A 218 -21.06 -0.14 5.81
N PRO A 219 -21.96 0.87 5.82
CA PRO A 219 -22.16 1.70 7.00
C PRO A 219 -22.49 0.89 8.25
N ALA A 220 -23.09 -0.29 8.09
CA ALA A 220 -23.37 -1.21 9.20
C ALA A 220 -22.12 -1.93 9.71
N ARG A 221 -20.90 -1.57 9.32
CA ARG A 221 -19.66 -2.08 9.92
C ARG A 221 -18.80 -0.99 10.52
N GLU A 222 -19.14 0.26 10.23
CA GLU A 222 -18.42 1.40 10.71
C GLU A 222 -18.36 1.39 12.26
N GLY A 223 -17.19 1.69 12.82
CA GLY A 223 -16.98 1.68 14.27
C GLY A 223 -16.79 0.31 14.93
N LEU A 224 -16.87 -0.80 14.18
CA LEU A 224 -16.35 -2.08 14.66
C LEU A 224 -14.84 -2.01 14.90
N PRO A 225 -14.27 -2.76 15.87
CA PRO A 225 -12.83 -2.73 16.14
C PRO A 225 -11.95 -2.98 14.90
N GLU A 226 -12.38 -3.88 14.01
CA GLU A 226 -11.66 -4.13 12.77
C GLU A 226 -11.81 -3.01 11.73
N TYR A 227 -12.81 -2.13 11.86
CA TYR A 227 -13.07 -0.95 11.02
C TYR A 227 -12.72 0.38 11.68
N THR A 228 -12.20 0.38 12.92
CA THR A 228 -11.49 1.50 13.54
C THR A 228 -9.97 1.35 13.41
N GLY A 229 -9.50 0.31 12.71
CA GLY A 229 -8.08 -0.03 12.61
C GLY A 229 -7.51 -0.61 13.90
N GLU A 230 -8.34 -0.98 14.87
CA GLU A 230 -7.92 -1.64 16.12
C GLU A 230 -7.69 -3.13 15.93
N ARG A 231 -8.29 -3.75 14.93
CA ARG A 231 -8.14 -5.19 14.64
C ARG A 231 -7.97 -5.45 13.16
N LEU A 232 -7.37 -6.59 12.85
CA LEU A 232 -7.20 -7.04 11.48
C LEU A 232 -8.53 -7.51 10.91
N ALA A 233 -8.89 -7.02 9.72
CA ALA A 233 -9.99 -7.50 8.91
C ALA A 233 -9.47 -8.32 7.72
N TYR A 234 -10.35 -9.15 7.16
CA TYR A 234 -10.02 -9.93 5.97
C TYR A 234 -11.20 -10.10 5.01
N CYS A 235 -10.87 -10.31 3.74
CA CYS A 235 -11.78 -10.64 2.65
C CYS A 235 -11.24 -11.86 1.90
N THR A 236 -12.10 -12.81 1.49
CA THR A 236 -11.69 -13.96 0.67
C THR A 236 -12.63 -14.17 -0.49
N GLY A 237 -12.09 -14.58 -1.64
CA GLY A 237 -12.89 -14.96 -2.80
C GLY A 237 -12.07 -14.99 -4.07
N GLN A 238 -12.75 -15.30 -5.18
CA GLN A 238 -12.15 -15.22 -6.51
C GLN A 238 -11.85 -13.75 -6.84
N ALA A 239 -10.61 -13.47 -7.22
CA ALA A 239 -10.20 -12.17 -7.71
C ALA A 239 -10.73 -11.93 -9.14
N ARG A 240 -11.10 -10.68 -9.42
CA ARG A 240 -11.56 -10.19 -10.72
C ARG A 240 -10.67 -9.04 -11.18
N HIS A 241 -10.47 -8.98 -12.49
CA HIS A 241 -9.76 -7.89 -13.15
C HIS A 241 -10.63 -6.64 -13.16
N TRP A 242 -10.11 -5.56 -12.60
CA TRP A 242 -10.72 -4.24 -12.64
C TRP A 242 -10.09 -3.44 -13.78
N THR A 243 -10.90 -3.02 -14.74
CA THR A 243 -10.44 -2.27 -15.91
C THR A 243 -10.76 -0.78 -15.83
N GLY A 244 -11.25 -0.31 -14.69
CA GLY A 244 -11.84 1.01 -14.57
C GLY A 244 -13.23 1.11 -15.21
N THR A 245 -13.66 2.35 -15.39
CA THR A 245 -14.92 2.70 -16.08
C THR A 245 -14.62 3.24 -17.48
N PRO A 246 -15.60 3.33 -18.40
CA PRO A 246 -15.35 3.90 -19.73
C PRO A 246 -14.75 5.32 -19.72
N ASP A 247 -15.13 6.15 -18.74
CA ASP A 247 -14.65 7.53 -18.61
C ASP A 247 -13.31 7.62 -17.86
N TYR A 248 -13.01 6.63 -17.02
CA TYR A 248 -11.81 6.53 -16.20
C TYR A 248 -11.25 5.12 -16.30
N PRO A 249 -10.56 4.79 -17.40
CA PRO A 249 -9.92 3.49 -17.56
C PRO A 249 -8.82 3.31 -16.52
N ASP A 250 -8.60 2.07 -16.12
CA ASP A 250 -7.57 1.69 -15.17
C ASP A 250 -6.46 0.90 -15.87
N SER A 251 -5.34 0.79 -15.17
CA SER A 251 -4.20 -0.02 -15.55
C SER A 251 -4.57 -1.51 -15.70
N PRO A 252 -3.89 -2.25 -16.60
CA PRO A 252 -4.30 -3.61 -17.02
C PRO A 252 -3.99 -4.71 -15.98
N ASP A 253 -3.50 -4.34 -14.80
CA ASP A 253 -3.01 -5.26 -13.78
C ASP A 253 -3.70 -5.06 -12.42
N GLN A 254 -4.87 -4.42 -12.39
CA GLN A 254 -5.65 -4.26 -11.16
C GLN A 254 -6.56 -5.45 -10.88
N TRP A 255 -6.35 -6.11 -9.74
CA TRP A 255 -7.13 -7.30 -9.37
C TRP A 255 -7.54 -7.25 -7.91
N GLY A 256 -8.74 -7.73 -7.62
CA GLY A 256 -9.30 -7.70 -6.27
C GLY A 256 -10.42 -8.68 -6.06
N THR A 257 -10.80 -8.94 -4.81
CA THR A 257 -12.02 -9.69 -4.50
C THR A 257 -13.06 -8.82 -3.78
N ALA A 258 -14.29 -9.32 -3.67
CA ALA A 258 -15.39 -8.62 -3.01
C ALA A 258 -15.00 -8.32 -1.56
N CYS A 259 -15.07 -7.04 -1.18
CA CYS A 259 -14.51 -6.59 0.08
C CYS A 259 -15.03 -5.20 0.46
N VAL A 260 -15.42 -5.05 1.72
CA VAL A 260 -15.94 -3.77 2.26
C VAL A 260 -14.91 -3.00 3.09
N MET A 261 -13.67 -3.50 3.20
CA MET A 261 -12.57 -2.76 3.84
C MET A 261 -12.28 -1.45 3.10
N GLY A 262 -12.38 -0.32 3.79
CA GLY A 262 -12.09 1.03 3.29
C GLY A 262 -10.70 1.54 3.70
N GLY A 263 -10.53 2.86 3.71
CA GLY A 263 -9.23 3.51 3.98
C GLY A 263 -8.54 2.96 5.24
N GLY A 264 -7.23 2.74 5.17
CA GLY A 264 -6.44 2.05 6.20
C GLY A 264 -6.11 0.60 5.88
N SER A 265 -6.95 -0.09 5.09
CA SER A 265 -6.59 -1.41 4.55
C SER A 265 -5.56 -1.33 3.41
N SER A 266 -5.31 -0.13 2.89
CA SER A 266 -4.32 0.15 1.86
C SER A 266 -2.95 -0.44 2.20
N GLY A 267 -2.27 -1.01 1.22
CA GLY A 267 -1.00 -1.74 1.37
C GLY A 267 -1.10 -3.11 2.00
N GLY A 268 -2.29 -3.50 2.49
CA GLY A 268 -2.54 -4.84 2.99
C GLY A 268 -2.38 -5.90 1.89
N PRO A 269 -1.97 -7.13 2.23
CA PRO A 269 -1.55 -8.10 1.24
C PRO A 269 -2.75 -8.78 0.58
N ARG A 270 -2.65 -9.03 -0.73
CA ARG A 270 -3.46 -10.01 -1.44
C ARG A 270 -2.66 -11.30 -1.58
N LEU A 271 -3.06 -12.31 -0.82
CA LEU A 271 -2.38 -13.61 -0.72
C LEU A 271 -3.01 -14.66 -1.64
N ARG A 272 -2.15 -15.38 -2.35
CA ARG A 272 -2.48 -16.65 -3.01
C ARG A 272 -1.90 -17.83 -2.23
N HIS A 273 -2.44 -19.02 -2.49
CA HIS A 273 -2.04 -20.26 -1.83
C HIS A 273 -2.05 -20.10 -0.30
N PHE A 274 -3.03 -19.33 0.19
CA PHE A 274 -3.18 -19.02 1.59
C PHE A 274 -3.69 -20.24 2.34
N ASP A 275 -2.95 -20.63 3.37
CA ASP A 275 -3.35 -21.67 4.30
C ASP A 275 -3.85 -21.01 5.60
N PRO A 276 -5.16 -21.09 5.91
CA PRO A 276 -5.73 -20.45 7.09
C PRO A 276 -5.30 -21.12 8.40
N ASP A 277 -4.76 -22.34 8.38
CA ASP A 277 -4.26 -23.00 9.60
C ASP A 277 -2.87 -22.46 9.97
N THR A 278 -1.98 -22.33 8.99
CA THR A 278 -0.62 -21.81 9.22
C THR A 278 -0.54 -20.28 9.16
N GLY A 279 -1.46 -19.64 8.43
CA GLY A 279 -1.44 -18.21 8.17
C GLY A 279 -0.41 -17.78 7.12
N LEU A 280 0.15 -18.72 6.37
CA LEU A 280 1.15 -18.45 5.35
C LEU A 280 0.54 -18.51 3.94
N GLY A 281 1.07 -17.69 3.06
CA GLY A 281 0.74 -17.65 1.64
C GLY A 281 1.83 -17.01 0.81
N THR A 282 1.46 -16.59 -0.39
CA THR A 282 2.30 -15.82 -1.30
C THR A 282 1.64 -14.48 -1.57
N VAL A 283 2.29 -13.37 -1.21
CA VAL A 283 1.87 -12.02 -1.58
C VAL A 283 2.04 -11.85 -3.09
N VAL A 284 0.94 -11.51 -3.76
CA VAL A 284 0.90 -11.33 -5.22
C VAL A 284 0.36 -9.96 -5.62
N GLY A 285 0.11 -9.09 -4.67
CA GLY A 285 -0.48 -7.77 -4.84
C GLY A 285 -0.75 -7.16 -3.48
N ASP A 286 -1.08 -5.88 -3.47
CA ASP A 286 -1.55 -5.15 -2.29
C ASP A 286 -2.94 -4.56 -2.54
N ASN A 287 -3.54 -4.02 -1.50
CA ASN A 287 -4.81 -3.30 -1.55
C ASN A 287 -4.53 -1.82 -1.84
N THR A 288 -5.13 -1.23 -2.87
CA THR A 288 -4.88 0.19 -3.21
C THR A 288 -6.17 0.99 -3.24
N HIS A 289 -7.17 0.55 -4.00
CA HIS A 289 -8.41 1.30 -4.21
C HIS A 289 -9.65 0.40 -4.33
N ALA A 290 -10.80 1.02 -4.55
CA ALA A 290 -12.06 0.32 -4.76
C ALA A 290 -12.31 0.09 -6.26
N GLY A 291 -12.88 -1.07 -6.58
CA GLY A 291 -13.56 -1.33 -7.85
C GLY A 291 -15.02 -1.75 -7.58
N PHE A 292 -15.92 -1.56 -8.54
CA PHE A 292 -17.33 -1.89 -8.39
C PHE A 292 -17.81 -2.76 -9.54
N PHE A 293 -18.34 -3.94 -9.23
CA PHE A 293 -18.80 -4.89 -10.25
C PHE A 293 -20.29 -5.14 -10.14
N SER A 294 -20.96 -5.22 -11.29
CA SER A 294 -22.34 -5.68 -11.37
C SER A 294 -22.44 -7.17 -11.04
N ALA A 295 -23.66 -7.69 -10.87
CA ALA A 295 -23.90 -9.11 -10.69
C ALA A 295 -23.37 -9.98 -11.87
N SER A 296 -23.26 -9.43 -13.07
CA SER A 296 -22.67 -10.11 -14.24
C SER A 296 -21.14 -10.07 -14.25
N GLY A 297 -20.52 -9.37 -13.31
CA GLY A 297 -19.06 -9.25 -13.20
C GLY A 297 -18.45 -8.22 -14.13
N THR A 298 -19.24 -7.25 -14.62
CA THR A 298 -18.77 -6.12 -15.43
C THR A 298 -18.53 -4.91 -14.52
N PRO A 299 -17.49 -4.09 -14.75
CA PRO A 299 -17.35 -2.81 -14.05
C PRO A 299 -18.64 -1.98 -14.11
N CYS A 300 -19.06 -1.44 -12.98
CA CYS A 300 -20.18 -0.50 -12.90
C CYS A 300 -19.79 0.87 -13.45
N GLU A 301 -20.77 1.62 -13.92
CA GLU A 301 -20.56 2.99 -14.38
C GLU A 301 -20.17 3.91 -13.22
N SER A 302 -19.47 5.00 -13.54
CA SER A 302 -19.02 5.95 -12.52
C SER A 302 -20.21 6.57 -11.78
N GLY A 303 -20.20 6.49 -10.45
CA GLY A 303 -21.28 7.01 -9.60
C GLY A 303 -22.47 6.08 -9.42
N GLU A 304 -22.53 4.92 -10.09
CA GLU A 304 -23.57 3.91 -9.89
C GLU A 304 -23.10 2.85 -8.90
N THR A 305 -23.76 2.77 -7.74
CA THR A 305 -23.47 1.77 -6.70
C THR A 305 -24.64 0.85 -6.40
N ASP A 306 -25.84 1.17 -6.88
CA ASP A 306 -27.03 0.35 -6.71
C ASP A 306 -26.89 -0.96 -7.50
N GLY A 307 -26.95 -2.09 -6.80
CA GLY A 307 -26.77 -3.42 -7.41
C GLY A 307 -25.32 -3.76 -7.76
N CYS A 308 -24.36 -2.91 -7.40
CA CYS A 308 -22.93 -3.15 -7.55
C CYS A 308 -22.34 -3.70 -6.26
N THR A 309 -21.38 -4.62 -6.41
CA THR A 309 -20.57 -5.15 -5.31
C THR A 309 -19.23 -4.44 -5.33
N ARG A 310 -18.81 -3.91 -4.17
CA ARG A 310 -17.47 -3.34 -4.01
C ARG A 310 -16.42 -4.45 -3.91
N TYR A 311 -15.33 -4.25 -4.61
CA TYR A 311 -14.11 -5.04 -4.59
C TYR A 311 -12.98 -4.16 -4.07
N LEU A 312 -12.05 -4.76 -3.32
CA LEU A 312 -10.80 -4.10 -2.95
C LEU A 312 -9.74 -4.56 -3.94
N THR A 313 -9.28 -3.64 -4.78
CA THR A 313 -8.39 -3.92 -5.91
C THR A 313 -7.00 -3.37 -5.65
N GLY A 314 -6.04 -3.87 -6.41
CA GLY A 314 -4.68 -3.34 -6.46
C GLY A 314 -3.79 -4.09 -7.45
N PRO A 315 -2.57 -3.57 -7.68
CA PRO A 315 -1.68 -4.06 -8.72
C PRO A 315 -1.34 -5.54 -8.52
N GLN A 316 -1.15 -6.23 -9.64
CA GLN A 316 -0.69 -7.60 -9.68
C GLN A 316 0.84 -7.60 -9.77
N PHE A 317 1.49 -8.16 -8.76
CA PHE A 317 2.93 -8.14 -8.68
C PHE A 317 3.57 -8.83 -9.87
N SER A 318 4.52 -8.14 -10.49
CA SER A 318 5.16 -8.53 -11.74
C SER A 318 6.68 -8.46 -11.63
N ARG A 319 7.38 -9.21 -12.49
CA ARG A 319 8.83 -9.09 -12.59
C ARG A 319 9.28 -7.76 -13.21
N ALA A 320 8.41 -7.14 -14.00
CA ALA A 320 8.72 -5.89 -14.67
C ALA A 320 8.74 -4.71 -13.70
N VAL A 321 7.79 -4.66 -12.75
CA VAL A 321 7.61 -3.50 -11.85
C VAL A 321 8.00 -3.84 -10.41
N THR A 322 7.44 -4.92 -9.85
CA THR A 322 7.59 -5.22 -8.42
C THR A 322 8.96 -5.81 -8.06
N GLU A 323 9.45 -6.75 -8.87
CA GLU A 323 10.71 -7.45 -8.57
C GLU A 323 11.91 -6.48 -8.42
N PRO A 324 12.10 -5.46 -9.27
CA PRO A 324 13.13 -4.44 -9.07
C PRO A 324 13.04 -3.72 -7.72
N LEU A 325 11.83 -3.33 -7.29
CA LEU A 325 11.62 -2.69 -5.99
C LEU A 325 11.99 -3.64 -4.84
N TYR A 326 11.54 -4.89 -4.91
CA TYR A 326 11.85 -5.92 -3.92
C TYR A 326 13.36 -6.20 -3.82
N GLN A 327 14.06 -6.30 -4.96
CA GLN A 327 15.51 -6.49 -5.01
C GLN A 327 16.27 -5.30 -4.41
N ALA A 328 15.83 -4.07 -4.67
CA ALA A 328 16.39 -2.88 -4.05
C ALA A 328 16.18 -2.87 -2.53
N ALA A 329 15.00 -3.27 -2.05
CA ALA A 329 14.66 -3.26 -0.63
C ALA A 329 15.35 -4.38 0.18
N GLN A 330 15.35 -5.63 -0.31
CA GLN A 330 15.81 -6.79 0.48
C GLN A 330 17.31 -6.80 0.77
N HIS A 331 18.10 -6.00 0.06
CA HIS A 331 19.55 -5.89 0.21
C HIS A 331 19.99 -4.55 0.82
N GLN A 332 19.04 -3.67 1.15
CA GLN A 332 19.31 -2.40 1.78
C GLN A 332 19.65 -2.59 3.27
N ASN A 333 20.67 -1.87 3.73
CA ASN A 333 21.16 -1.86 5.12
C ASN A 333 21.08 -0.46 5.72
#